data_AF-A0A8C0F489-F1
#
_entry.id   AF-A0A8C0F489-F1
#
_cell.length_a   1.000
_cell.length_b   1.000
_cell.length_c   1.000
_cell.angle_alpha   90.00
_cell.angle_beta   90.00
_cell.angle_gamma   90.00
#
_symmetry.space_group_name_H-M   'P 1'
#
loop_
_entity.id
_entity.type
_entity.pdbx_description
1 polymer ?
#
loop_
_entity_poly.entity_id
_entity_poly.type
_entity_poly.pdbx_seq_one_letter_code
_entity_poly.pdbx_strand_id
1 'polypeptide(L)'
;MLLPLMLAPLLPHPGCEVRPGPEFLTRSYLFYANRLFKAYQFYYWDPSCRDPSYSLVIKGKLRLRQASWITRGATEADYHLHKVGIVFHSQKAMREVASWINQTSGEGCSGFLPPGRTWAPGALYELLSAKTERDCTAALGFAMHELSLVRVEKHYQPLLQPQQSGRRLVEELYLGDIHTEWVERLHYRPTGYQRPMQSAVHHVHPCPACGIIYRADEHHPPILPVRAQLPMQLSGSWVSTHCEVRPAVLFLTRYFIFHGNNHTWEGYYYHYSDPLCKQPTFTIYASGHYTQGIPSSKVRGGTELAFKVTQARVTPMDQVTVMMLNSSEPGSCGLTSSWSHSLPADTTLAALLCLSQCSTGLRFGTCQLWPRVAAHLVQQPQALPGNRHSHSPCTE
;
A
#
# COMPACT_ATOMS: atom_id res chain seq x y z
N MET A 1 -4.03 -40.86 -14.99
CA MET A 1 -2.79 -40.20 -15.43
C MET A 1 -2.77 -38.83 -14.76
N LEU A 2 -2.13 -38.73 -13.60
CA LEU A 2 -2.09 -37.52 -12.77
C LEU A 2 -0.93 -36.65 -13.27
N LEU A 3 -1.23 -35.50 -13.88
CA LEU A 3 -0.21 -34.48 -14.08
C LEU A 3 0.12 -33.87 -12.70
N PRO A 4 1.41 -33.74 -12.35
CA PRO A 4 1.80 -33.16 -11.08
C PRO A 4 1.43 -31.68 -11.06
N LEU A 5 0.71 -31.27 -10.01
CA LEU A 5 0.63 -29.87 -9.59
C LEU A 5 2.05 -29.34 -9.44
N MET A 6 2.47 -28.51 -10.39
CA MET A 6 3.61 -27.61 -10.20
C MET A 6 3.22 -26.60 -9.12
N LEU A 7 3.37 -27.00 -7.84
CA LEU A 7 3.60 -26.04 -6.77
C LEU A 7 4.96 -25.41 -7.05
N ALA A 8 4.99 -24.39 -7.92
CA ALA A 8 6.12 -23.48 -7.96
C ALA A 8 6.12 -22.74 -6.62
N PRO A 9 7.11 -22.95 -5.73
CA PRO A 9 7.27 -22.11 -4.58
C PRO A 9 7.86 -20.79 -5.09
N LEU A 10 7.03 -19.96 -5.71
CA LEU A 10 7.39 -18.57 -6.00
C LEU A 10 7.36 -17.82 -4.68
N LEU A 11 8.40 -18.04 -3.87
CA LEU A 11 8.77 -17.07 -2.84
C LEU A 11 8.82 -15.70 -3.53
N PRO A 12 8.16 -14.67 -2.97
CA PRO A 12 8.19 -13.35 -3.54
C PRO A 12 9.61 -12.79 -3.49
N HIS A 13 10.38 -13.03 -4.54
CA HIS A 13 11.64 -12.33 -4.76
C HIS A 13 11.29 -10.85 -4.93
N PRO A 14 11.96 -9.92 -4.23
CA PRO A 14 11.71 -8.49 -4.41
C PRO A 14 11.87 -8.18 -5.90
N GLY A 15 10.75 -7.76 -6.49
CA GLY A 15 10.65 -7.37 -7.89
C GLY A 15 10.55 -5.86 -7.99
N CYS A 16 10.41 -5.37 -9.22
CA CYS A 16 10.09 -3.97 -9.48
C CYS A 16 8.81 -3.60 -8.73
N GLU A 17 8.87 -2.53 -7.93
CA GLU A 17 7.70 -2.00 -7.25
C GLU A 17 6.83 -1.24 -8.25
N VAL A 18 5.52 -1.44 -8.18
CA VAL A 18 4.55 -0.67 -8.96
C VAL A 18 3.78 0.20 -7.97
N ARG A 19 3.93 1.52 -8.09
CA ARG A 19 3.16 2.50 -7.31
C ARG A 19 1.92 2.94 -8.09
N PRO A 20 0.88 3.42 -7.39
CA PRO A 20 -0.25 4.09 -8.04
C PRO A 20 0.23 5.20 -8.99
N GLY A 21 -0.53 5.60 -10.01
CA GLY A 21 -0.05 6.64 -10.93
C GLY A 21 1.01 6.16 -11.93
N PRO A 22 0.79 4.96 -12.51
CA PRO A 22 1.80 3.99 -12.99
C PRO A 22 3.28 4.38 -12.84
N GLU A 23 3.86 4.13 -11.66
CA GLU A 23 5.30 4.34 -11.44
C GLU A 23 6.00 3.01 -11.15
N PHE A 24 7.08 2.74 -11.87
CA PHE A 24 7.93 1.59 -11.64
C PHE A 24 9.18 2.03 -10.91
N LEU A 25 9.46 1.44 -9.75
CA LEU A 25 10.62 1.83 -8.96
C LEU A 25 11.30 0.70 -8.21
N THR A 26 12.53 0.97 -7.81
CA THR A 26 13.18 0.30 -6.69
C THR A 26 13.59 1.34 -5.67
N ARG A 27 13.69 0.95 -4.39
CA ARG A 27 14.01 1.88 -3.31
C ARG A 27 14.87 1.23 -2.23
N SER A 28 15.70 2.03 -1.59
CA SER A 28 16.51 1.63 -0.45
C SER A 28 16.56 2.74 0.59
N TYR A 29 16.59 2.34 1.87
CA TYR A 29 16.63 3.24 3.00
C TYR A 29 17.77 2.86 3.94
N LEU A 30 18.49 3.87 4.39
CA LEU A 30 19.53 3.78 5.39
C LEU A 30 19.22 4.74 6.52
N PHE A 31 18.94 4.20 7.71
CA PHE A 31 18.69 4.96 8.92
C PHE A 31 19.93 4.93 9.82
N TYR A 32 20.32 6.09 10.33
CA TYR A 32 21.49 6.25 11.20
C TYR A 32 21.05 6.44 12.66
N ALA A 33 21.93 6.08 13.61
CA ALA A 33 21.67 6.22 15.04
C ALA A 33 21.37 7.67 15.48
N ASN A 34 21.89 8.66 14.74
CA ASN A 34 21.65 10.08 14.98
C ASN A 34 20.32 10.59 14.36
N ARG A 35 19.38 9.69 14.04
CA ARG A 35 18.07 9.98 13.44
C ARG A 35 18.11 10.53 12.02
N LEU A 36 19.29 10.64 11.42
CA LEU A 36 19.38 10.96 10.00
C LEU A 36 18.97 9.75 9.17
N PHE A 37 18.52 10.02 7.96
CA PHE A 37 18.32 8.97 6.97
C PHE A 37 18.87 9.40 5.61
N LYS A 38 19.27 8.41 4.83
CA LYS A 38 19.54 8.51 3.40
C LYS A 38 18.64 7.51 2.69
N ALA A 39 17.98 7.93 1.62
CA ALA A 39 17.18 7.06 0.80
C ALA A 39 17.50 7.23 -0.68
N TYR A 40 17.32 6.15 -1.41
CA TYR A 40 17.36 6.13 -2.87
C TYR A 40 16.01 5.67 -3.40
N GLN A 41 15.50 6.39 -4.40
CA GLN A 41 14.35 5.95 -5.19
C GLN A 41 14.74 6.01 -6.68
N PHE A 42 14.75 4.85 -7.33
CA PHE A 42 15.14 4.68 -8.73
C PHE A 42 13.87 4.47 -9.55
N TYR A 43 13.59 5.34 -10.51
CA TYR A 43 12.39 5.27 -11.35
C TYR A 43 12.71 4.68 -12.72
N TYR A 44 11.79 3.90 -13.28
CA TYR A 44 11.97 3.17 -14.54
C TYR A 44 10.79 3.36 -15.49
N TRP A 45 11.05 3.17 -16.78
CA TRP A 45 10.04 3.20 -17.83
C TRP A 45 9.27 1.89 -17.98
N ASP A 46 9.75 0.81 -17.35
CA ASP A 46 9.27 -0.54 -17.59
C ASP A 46 8.97 -1.29 -16.28
N PRO A 47 7.99 -2.22 -16.30
CA PRO A 47 7.59 -3.00 -15.12
C PRO A 47 8.64 -4.01 -14.66
N SER A 48 9.75 -4.18 -15.39
CA SER A 48 10.85 -5.06 -14.98
C SER A 48 12.02 -4.32 -14.34
N CYS A 49 11.95 -2.98 -14.20
CA CYS A 49 13.01 -2.14 -13.66
C CYS A 49 14.35 -2.36 -14.40
N ARG A 50 14.32 -2.20 -15.73
CA ARG A 50 15.48 -2.39 -16.62
C ARG A 50 15.86 -1.17 -17.46
N ASP A 51 14.95 -0.23 -17.63
CA ASP A 51 15.12 1.01 -18.39
C ASP A 51 14.99 2.20 -17.42
N PRO A 52 16.10 2.62 -16.77
CA PRO A 52 16.08 3.70 -15.79
C PRO A 52 15.69 5.04 -16.42
N SER A 53 14.81 5.77 -15.74
CA SER A 53 14.39 7.11 -16.11
C SER A 53 15.22 8.16 -15.37
N TYR A 54 15.02 8.25 -14.06
CA TYR A 54 15.74 9.15 -13.17
C TYR A 54 15.90 8.52 -11.78
N SER A 55 16.74 9.12 -10.95
CA SER A 55 16.99 8.67 -9.58
C SER A 55 16.94 9.83 -8.62
N LEU A 56 16.34 9.59 -7.47
CA LEU A 56 16.29 10.53 -6.37
C LEU A 56 17.21 10.05 -5.24
N VAL A 57 18.08 10.96 -4.78
CA VAL A 57 18.84 10.81 -3.55
C VAL A 57 18.29 11.75 -2.49
N ILE A 58 17.82 11.18 -1.39
CA ILE A 58 17.09 11.91 -0.36
C ILE A 58 17.85 11.83 0.95
N LYS A 59 18.02 12.97 1.60
CA LYS A 59 18.65 13.07 2.92
C LYS A 59 17.74 13.87 3.84
N GLY A 60 17.56 13.38 5.06
CA GLY A 60 16.71 14.05 6.03
C GLY A 60 16.92 13.53 7.44
N LYS A 61 16.00 13.90 8.33
CA LYS A 61 15.89 13.39 9.70
C LYS A 61 14.52 12.79 9.92
N LEU A 62 14.45 11.73 10.71
CA LEU A 62 13.22 11.05 11.11
C LEU A 62 13.09 11.06 12.64
N ARG A 63 11.96 11.57 13.15
CA ARG A 63 11.66 11.58 14.58
C ARG A 63 10.43 10.73 14.84
N LEU A 64 10.61 9.60 15.52
CA LEU A 64 9.49 8.78 16.01
C LEU A 64 8.68 9.56 17.05
N ARG A 65 7.36 9.39 16.99
CA ARG A 65 6.39 10.09 17.84
C ARG A 65 5.71 9.10 18.79
N GLN A 66 4.47 8.76 18.51
CA GLN A 66 3.63 7.87 19.30
C GLN A 66 3.19 6.66 18.46
N ALA A 67 2.58 5.69 19.12
CA ALA A 67 1.81 4.67 18.40
C ALA A 67 0.68 5.34 17.60
N SER A 68 0.42 4.88 16.38
CA SER A 68 -0.68 5.43 15.59
C SER A 68 -2.02 5.02 16.18
N TRP A 69 -2.91 6.01 16.31
CA TRP A 69 -4.30 5.78 16.69
C TRP A 69 -5.14 5.28 15.52
N ILE A 70 -4.74 5.61 14.29
CA ILE A 70 -5.37 5.14 13.06
C ILE A 70 -4.90 3.71 12.82
N THR A 71 -3.64 3.50 12.43
CA THR A 71 -3.15 2.18 12.05
C THR A 71 -2.61 1.42 13.26
N ARG A 72 -3.41 0.50 13.81
CA ARG A 72 -3.00 -0.31 14.97
C ARG A 72 -1.67 -1.03 14.73
N GLY A 73 -0.75 -0.92 15.68
CA GLY A 73 0.60 -1.50 15.60
C GLY A 73 1.64 -0.64 14.87
N ALA A 74 1.24 0.50 14.30
CA ALA A 74 2.14 1.46 13.67
C ALA A 74 2.75 2.45 14.65
N THR A 75 3.89 3.03 14.28
CA THR A 75 4.48 4.19 14.93
C THR A 75 4.38 5.39 14.00
N GLU A 76 3.76 6.47 14.47
CA GLU A 76 3.76 7.76 13.77
C GLU A 76 5.13 8.42 13.90
N ALA A 77 5.55 9.12 12.87
CA ALA A 77 6.83 9.82 12.85
C ALA A 77 6.75 11.13 12.06
N ASP A 78 7.60 12.08 12.43
CA ASP A 78 7.80 13.31 11.68
C ASP A 78 9.11 13.20 10.91
N TYR A 79 9.07 13.43 9.60
CA TYR A 79 10.28 13.53 8.78
C TYR A 79 10.54 14.99 8.39
N HIS A 80 11.81 15.35 8.22
CA HIS A 80 12.19 16.63 7.64
C HIS A 80 13.28 16.37 6.60
N LEU A 81 13.10 16.92 5.40
CA LEU A 81 14.05 16.80 4.31
C LEU A 81 15.13 17.87 4.44
N HIS A 82 16.39 17.47 4.30
CA HIS A 82 17.54 18.37 4.25
C HIS A 82 17.99 18.63 2.82
N LYS A 83 17.99 17.58 1.99
CA LYS A 83 18.38 17.65 0.59
C LYS A 83 17.66 16.58 -0.22
N VAL A 84 17.20 16.95 -1.41
CA VAL A 84 16.73 16.02 -2.44
C VAL A 84 17.49 16.33 -3.72
N GLY A 85 18.19 15.33 -4.24
CA GLY A 85 18.91 15.41 -5.52
C GLY A 85 18.26 14.53 -6.57
N ILE A 86 18.33 14.93 -7.84
CA ILE A 86 17.87 14.18 -9.01
C ILE A 86 18.99 13.96 -10.03
N VAL A 87 19.05 12.76 -10.59
CA VAL A 87 19.92 12.39 -11.71
C VAL A 87 19.05 11.81 -12.83
N PHE A 88 19.24 12.24 -14.08
CA PHE A 88 18.56 11.66 -15.24
C PHE A 88 19.45 10.67 -15.97
N HIS A 89 18.89 9.53 -16.36
CA HIS A 89 19.65 8.44 -17.01
C HIS A 89 19.53 8.43 -18.52
N SER A 90 18.72 9.32 -19.10
CA SER A 90 18.64 9.53 -20.54
C SER A 90 18.20 10.94 -20.90
N GLN A 91 18.54 11.38 -22.11
CA GLN A 91 18.08 12.66 -22.67
C GLN A 91 16.55 12.72 -22.80
N LYS A 92 15.91 11.57 -23.00
CA LYS A 92 14.45 11.46 -23.05
C LYS A 92 13.85 11.75 -21.67
N ALA A 93 14.29 11.01 -20.65
CA ALA A 93 13.79 11.18 -19.28
C ALA A 93 13.99 12.61 -18.76
N MET A 94 15.16 13.17 -19.03
CA MET A 94 15.47 14.56 -18.67
C MET A 94 14.49 15.56 -19.29
N ARG A 95 14.20 15.45 -20.59
CA ARG A 95 13.27 16.38 -21.27
C ARG A 95 11.84 16.24 -20.75
N GLU A 96 11.38 15.01 -20.52
CA GLU A 96 10.02 14.75 -20.03
C GLU A 96 9.84 15.27 -18.61
N VAL A 97 10.78 14.98 -17.70
CA VAL A 97 10.71 15.44 -16.32
C VAL A 97 10.91 16.96 -16.23
N ALA A 98 11.83 17.55 -17.01
CA ALA A 98 12.00 19.00 -17.02
C ALA A 98 10.76 19.72 -17.57
N SER A 99 10.12 19.17 -18.61
CA SER A 99 8.85 19.68 -19.12
C SER A 99 7.76 19.64 -18.05
N TRP A 100 7.68 18.53 -17.30
CA TRP A 100 6.72 18.39 -16.21
C TRP A 100 6.94 19.41 -15.10
N ILE A 101 8.19 19.56 -14.64
CA ILE A 101 8.55 20.56 -13.62
C ILE A 101 8.11 21.94 -14.08
N ASN A 102 8.42 22.34 -15.32
CA ASN A 102 8.07 23.65 -15.86
C ASN A 102 6.54 23.88 -15.95
N GLN A 103 5.76 22.83 -16.19
CA GLN A 103 4.30 22.91 -16.31
C GLN A 103 3.58 22.97 -14.95
N THR A 104 4.13 22.30 -13.94
CA THR A 104 3.51 22.17 -12.61
C THR A 104 4.09 23.12 -11.57
N SER A 105 5.24 23.73 -11.85
CA SER A 105 5.81 24.75 -11.00
C SER A 105 4.96 26.02 -11.02
N GLY A 106 4.60 26.53 -9.84
CA GLY A 106 4.33 27.97 -9.68
C GLY A 106 5.60 28.79 -9.96
N GLU A 107 5.50 30.13 -9.95
CA GLU A 107 6.55 31.09 -10.37
C GLU A 107 7.96 30.90 -9.73
N GLY A 108 8.14 29.99 -8.76
CA GLY A 108 9.40 29.73 -8.04
C GLY A 108 10.31 28.62 -8.59
N CYS A 109 9.85 27.74 -9.49
CA CYS A 109 10.70 26.67 -10.07
C CYS A 109 10.91 26.79 -11.58
N SER A 110 10.27 27.76 -12.23
CA SER A 110 10.60 28.20 -13.58
C SER A 110 12.03 28.77 -13.60
N GLY A 111 12.93 28.18 -14.39
CA GLY A 111 14.35 28.56 -14.37
C GLY A 111 15.18 27.85 -13.30
N PHE A 112 14.80 26.61 -12.93
CA PHE A 112 15.53 25.73 -12.00
C PHE A 112 17.06 25.66 -12.27
N LEU A 113 17.46 25.80 -13.53
CA LEU A 113 18.86 25.95 -13.90
C LEU A 113 19.25 27.44 -14.02
N PRO A 114 20.42 27.84 -13.48
CA PRO A 114 20.96 29.18 -13.70
C PRO A 114 21.03 29.52 -15.20
N PRO A 115 20.88 30.80 -15.59
CA PRO A 115 21.04 31.23 -16.98
C PRO A 115 22.35 30.70 -17.57
N GLY A 116 22.28 30.02 -18.71
CA GLY A 116 23.44 29.43 -19.40
C GLY A 116 23.78 27.99 -18.99
N ARG A 117 23.07 27.38 -18.04
CA ARG A 117 23.15 25.93 -17.79
C ARG A 117 21.95 25.21 -18.39
N THR A 118 22.23 24.15 -19.12
CA THR A 118 21.24 23.20 -19.63
C THR A 118 21.24 21.93 -18.79
N TRP A 119 20.10 21.27 -18.75
CA TRP A 119 20.02 19.96 -18.12
C TRP A 119 20.89 19.00 -18.92
N ALA A 120 21.62 18.14 -18.22
CA ALA A 120 22.49 17.13 -18.80
C ALA A 120 22.22 15.78 -18.10
N PRO A 121 22.11 14.67 -18.86
CA PRO A 121 22.06 13.33 -18.27
C PRO A 121 23.30 13.05 -17.43
N GLY A 122 23.14 12.24 -16.38
CA GLY A 122 24.21 11.86 -15.46
C GLY A 122 24.62 12.93 -14.45
N ALA A 123 24.27 14.21 -14.67
CA ALA A 123 24.53 15.27 -13.70
C ALA A 123 23.52 15.23 -12.53
N LEU A 124 24.01 15.53 -11.33
CA LEU A 124 23.19 15.63 -10.11
C LEU A 124 22.71 17.07 -9.91
N TYR A 125 21.39 17.22 -9.74
CA TYR A 125 20.74 18.50 -9.50
C TYR A 125 19.99 18.52 -8.17
N GLU A 126 20.08 19.62 -7.42
CA GLU A 126 19.40 19.76 -6.12
C GLU A 126 17.98 20.32 -6.30
N LEU A 127 16.97 19.47 -6.09
CA LEU A 127 15.55 19.83 -6.10
C LEU A 127 15.12 20.51 -4.80
N LEU A 128 15.66 20.04 -3.68
CA LEU A 128 15.44 20.62 -2.36
C LEU A 128 16.78 20.80 -1.67
N SER A 129 16.98 21.97 -1.06
CA SER A 129 18.15 22.24 -0.24
C SER A 129 17.78 23.18 0.90
N ALA A 130 17.82 22.64 2.13
CA ALA A 130 17.58 23.43 3.34
C ALA A 130 18.59 24.59 3.51
N LYS A 131 19.74 24.55 2.82
CA LYS A 131 20.75 25.63 2.85
C LYS A 131 20.38 26.82 1.98
N THR A 132 19.69 26.59 0.87
CA THR A 132 19.35 27.64 -0.11
C THR A 132 17.86 27.98 -0.08
N GLU A 133 17.11 27.43 0.88
CA GLU A 133 15.65 27.58 1.04
C GLU A 133 14.86 27.30 -0.26
N ARG A 134 15.40 26.41 -1.12
CA ARG A 134 14.78 26.04 -2.39
C ARG A 134 14.06 24.72 -2.24
N ASP A 135 12.83 24.66 -2.73
CA ASP A 135 12.03 23.44 -2.80
C ASP A 135 11.22 23.36 -4.11
N CYS A 136 11.66 22.47 -5.00
CA CYS A 136 10.96 22.12 -6.24
C CYS A 136 10.44 20.67 -6.22
N THR A 137 10.38 20.03 -5.05
CA THR A 137 9.92 18.64 -4.94
C THR A 137 8.43 18.51 -5.24
N ALA A 138 7.63 19.53 -4.91
CA ALA A 138 6.21 19.59 -5.22
C ALA A 138 5.92 19.52 -6.74
N ALA A 139 6.80 20.08 -7.58
CA ALA A 139 6.67 20.01 -9.04
C ALA A 139 6.87 18.56 -9.57
N LEU A 140 7.52 17.71 -8.78
CA LEU A 140 7.60 16.26 -9.01
C LEU A 140 6.62 15.47 -8.16
N GLY A 141 5.60 16.11 -7.56
CA GLY A 141 4.64 15.45 -6.67
C GLY A 141 5.31 14.59 -5.59
N PHE A 142 6.54 14.96 -5.24
CA PHE A 142 7.42 14.14 -4.42
C PHE A 142 7.25 14.55 -2.96
N ALA A 143 6.90 13.56 -2.14
CA ALA A 143 6.90 13.68 -0.69
C ALA A 143 7.35 12.35 -0.08
N MET A 144 7.90 12.44 1.13
CA MET A 144 8.31 11.26 1.92
C MET A 144 7.28 10.93 3.00
N HIS A 145 5.99 11.17 2.74
CA HIS A 145 4.90 10.86 3.68
C HIS A 145 4.84 9.39 4.06
N GLU A 146 5.39 8.50 3.25
CA GLU A 146 5.60 7.09 3.62
C GLU A 146 6.42 6.92 4.93
N LEU A 147 7.29 7.87 5.28
CA LEU A 147 8.05 7.86 6.54
C LEU A 147 7.23 8.37 7.73
N SER A 148 6.02 8.91 7.53
CA SER A 148 5.19 9.39 8.63
C SER A 148 4.48 8.27 9.40
N LEU A 149 4.50 7.06 8.84
CA LEU A 149 3.93 5.86 9.44
C LEU A 149 4.90 4.70 9.24
N VAL A 150 5.55 4.25 10.32
CA VAL A 150 6.61 3.23 10.26
C VAL A 150 6.32 2.07 11.20
N ARG A 151 6.75 0.87 10.81
CA ARG A 151 6.77 -0.30 11.69
C ARG A 151 7.91 -1.22 11.29
N VAL A 152 8.58 -1.79 12.28
CA VAL A 152 9.60 -2.82 12.07
C VAL A 152 9.09 -4.11 12.71
N GLU A 153 9.13 -5.19 11.94
CA GLU A 153 8.83 -6.53 12.44
C GLU A 153 10.07 -7.41 12.36
N LYS A 154 10.21 -8.29 13.35
CA LYS A 154 11.27 -9.30 13.43
C LYS A 154 10.61 -10.65 13.66
N HIS A 155 10.84 -11.59 12.76
CA HIS A 155 10.33 -12.94 12.91
C HIS A 155 11.36 -13.98 12.47
N TYR A 156 11.21 -15.21 12.98
CA TYR A 156 12.11 -16.31 12.67
C TYR A 156 11.44 -17.30 11.72
N GLN A 157 11.93 -17.37 10.50
CA GLN A 157 11.42 -18.28 9.49
C GLN A 157 12.20 -19.62 9.54
N PRO A 158 11.52 -20.77 9.54
CA PRO A 158 12.19 -22.07 9.44
C PRO A 158 12.93 -22.18 8.10
N LEU A 159 14.19 -22.61 8.12
CA LEU A 159 14.92 -22.96 6.90
C LEU A 159 14.48 -24.36 6.46
N LEU A 160 13.68 -24.42 5.39
CA LEU A 160 13.35 -25.68 4.70
C LEU A 160 14.52 -26.05 3.78
N GLN A 161 15.62 -26.55 4.34
CA GLN A 161 16.69 -27.18 3.58
C GLN A 161 16.90 -28.61 4.09
N PRO A 162 17.07 -29.62 3.18
CA PRO A 162 17.12 -31.04 3.56
C PRO A 162 18.26 -31.44 4.51
N GLN A 163 19.27 -30.58 4.72
CA GLN A 163 20.48 -30.92 5.49
C GLN A 163 20.82 -29.95 6.62
N GLN A 164 20.08 -28.85 6.82
CA GLN A 164 20.33 -27.94 7.93
C GLN A 164 19.02 -27.46 8.58
N SER A 165 18.80 -27.90 9.83
CA SER A 165 17.78 -27.30 10.70
C SER A 165 18.31 -25.97 11.23
N GLY A 166 17.72 -24.86 10.79
CA GLY A 166 18.06 -23.52 11.27
C GLY A 166 16.86 -22.57 11.21
N ARG A 167 16.92 -21.49 11.98
CA ARG A 167 15.93 -20.41 11.96
C ARG A 167 16.58 -19.17 11.37
N ARG A 168 15.97 -18.59 10.34
CA ARG A 168 16.43 -17.35 9.71
C ARG A 168 15.69 -16.17 10.32
N LEU A 169 16.42 -15.21 10.89
CA LEU A 169 15.83 -13.93 11.28
C LEU A 169 15.47 -13.15 10.02
N VAL A 170 14.20 -12.79 9.90
CA VAL A 170 13.67 -11.90 8.88
C VAL A 170 13.28 -10.60 9.58
N GLU A 171 13.81 -9.49 9.08
CA GLU A 171 13.51 -8.14 9.56
C GLU A 171 12.87 -7.36 8.43
N GLU A 172 11.65 -6.88 8.67
CA GLU A 172 10.82 -6.20 7.69
C GLU A 172 10.48 -4.79 8.15
N LEU A 173 10.64 -3.83 7.25
CA LEU A 173 10.31 -2.43 7.42
C LEU A 173 9.04 -2.11 6.62
N TYR A 174 8.00 -1.71 7.33
CA TYR A 174 6.74 -1.24 6.78
C TYR A 174 6.73 0.29 6.78
N LEU A 175 6.41 0.87 5.63
CA LEU A 175 6.27 2.31 5.42
C LEU A 175 4.85 2.63 4.98
N GLY A 176 4.37 3.83 5.32
CA GLY A 176 3.02 4.30 5.02
C GLY A 176 2.69 4.24 3.54
N ASP A 177 1.44 3.94 3.21
CA ASP A 177 0.90 3.97 1.85
C ASP A 177 0.99 5.36 1.20
N ILE A 178 0.91 5.38 -0.14
CA ILE A 178 0.99 6.59 -0.96
C ILE A 178 -0.33 6.70 -1.71
N HIS A 179 -0.86 7.92 -1.78
CA HIS A 179 -2.11 8.18 -2.47
C HIS A 179 -2.04 7.88 -3.97
N THR A 180 -3.16 7.44 -4.54
CA THR A 180 -3.24 7.07 -5.95
C THR A 180 -3.22 8.26 -6.89
N GLU A 181 -3.98 9.29 -6.54
CA GLU A 181 -3.99 10.57 -7.25
C GLU A 181 -2.76 11.38 -6.91
N TRP A 182 -2.08 11.85 -7.96
CA TRP A 182 -0.84 12.61 -7.89
C TRP A 182 -0.95 13.87 -7.03
N VAL A 183 -2.00 14.65 -7.22
CA VAL A 183 -2.22 15.97 -6.58
C VAL A 183 -2.35 15.84 -5.05
N GLU A 184 -2.92 14.73 -4.58
CA GLU A 184 -3.15 14.47 -3.16
C GLU A 184 -1.88 13.98 -2.44
N ARG A 185 -0.88 13.49 -3.19
CA ARG A 185 0.32 12.87 -2.58
C ARG A 185 1.08 13.79 -1.65
N LEU A 186 1.09 15.10 -1.92
CA LEU A 186 1.81 16.09 -1.12
C LEU A 186 1.15 16.35 0.25
N HIS A 187 -0.12 15.99 0.41
CA HIS A 187 -0.90 16.28 1.62
C HIS A 187 -1.48 15.02 2.27
N TYR A 188 -1.38 13.87 1.60
CA TYR A 188 -1.94 12.61 2.08
C TYR A 188 -1.23 12.13 3.34
N ARG A 189 -2.03 11.89 4.39
CA ARG A 189 -1.60 11.14 5.58
C ARG A 189 -1.81 9.65 5.33
N PRO A 190 -0.76 8.82 5.41
CA PRO A 190 -0.90 7.38 5.28
C PRO A 190 -1.91 6.79 6.26
N THR A 191 -2.69 5.82 5.79
CA THR A 191 -3.67 5.07 6.59
C THR A 191 -3.44 3.55 6.54
N GLY A 192 -2.52 3.10 5.69
CA GLY A 192 -2.08 1.72 5.59
C GLY A 192 -0.58 1.62 5.31
N TYR A 193 -0.12 0.44 4.91
CA TYR A 193 1.27 0.21 4.56
C TYR A 193 1.44 -0.15 3.10
N GLN A 194 2.58 0.25 2.55
CA GLN A 194 3.11 -0.34 1.33
C GLN A 194 3.59 -1.77 1.59
N ARG A 195 3.94 -2.48 0.52
CA ARG A 195 4.62 -3.78 0.64
C ARG A 195 5.89 -3.61 1.50
N PRO A 196 6.12 -4.49 2.51
CA PRO A 196 7.27 -4.35 3.39
C PRO A 196 8.59 -4.48 2.62
N MET A 197 9.57 -3.71 3.08
CA MET A 197 10.96 -3.82 2.65
C MET A 197 11.70 -4.78 3.58
N GLN A 198 12.66 -5.53 3.04
CA GLN A 198 13.47 -6.46 3.82
C GLN A 198 14.85 -5.88 4.11
N SER A 199 15.37 -6.19 5.31
CA SER A 199 16.72 -5.79 5.70
C SER A 199 17.77 -6.38 4.76
N ALA A 200 18.50 -5.50 4.06
CA ALA A 200 19.53 -5.91 3.11
C ALA A 200 20.70 -6.64 3.80
N VAL A 201 20.94 -6.43 5.09
CA VAL A 201 22.04 -7.07 5.84
C VAL A 201 21.67 -8.48 6.30
N HIS A 202 20.42 -8.68 6.72
CA HIS A 202 19.95 -9.95 7.28
C HIS A 202 19.31 -10.89 6.24
N HIS A 203 19.04 -10.41 5.03
CA HIS A 203 18.36 -11.18 3.98
C HIS A 203 19.25 -11.52 2.77
N VAL A 204 20.59 -11.43 2.89
CA VAL A 204 21.51 -11.56 1.73
C VAL A 204 21.45 -12.93 1.03
N HIS A 205 20.89 -13.99 1.63
CA HIS A 205 20.78 -15.29 0.97
C HIS A 205 19.39 -15.94 1.14
N PRO A 206 18.71 -16.39 0.06
CA PRO A 206 18.98 -16.22 -1.38
C PRO A 206 18.11 -15.08 -1.97
N CYS A 207 18.64 -13.86 -2.06
CA CYS A 207 17.93 -12.76 -2.75
C CYS A 207 18.86 -12.03 -3.73
N PRO A 208 18.95 -12.49 -4.99
CA PRO A 208 19.81 -11.86 -6.00
C PRO A 208 19.49 -10.37 -6.24
N ALA A 209 18.21 -10.01 -6.27
CA ALA A 209 17.78 -8.61 -6.46
C ALA A 209 18.19 -7.69 -5.30
N CYS A 210 18.14 -8.18 -4.06
CA CYS A 210 18.49 -7.39 -2.88
C CYS A 210 19.94 -6.90 -2.94
N GLY A 211 20.87 -7.76 -3.36
CA GLY A 211 22.29 -7.40 -3.48
C GLY A 211 22.55 -6.36 -4.57
N ILE A 212 21.78 -6.37 -5.66
CA ILE A 212 21.89 -5.36 -6.73
C ILE A 212 21.37 -4.02 -6.22
N ILE A 213 20.19 -3.99 -5.58
CA ILE A 213 19.58 -2.77 -5.03
C ILE A 213 20.46 -2.17 -3.92
N TYR A 214 21.03 -3.01 -3.05
CA TYR A 214 21.86 -2.57 -1.94
C TYR A 214 23.14 -1.84 -2.40
N ARG A 215 23.72 -2.23 -3.53
CA ARG A 215 24.96 -1.63 -4.06
C ARG A 215 24.72 -0.44 -4.99
N ALA A 216 23.47 -0.13 -5.31
CA ALA A 216 23.13 0.95 -6.23
C ALA A 216 23.36 2.34 -5.61
N ASP A 217 23.62 3.31 -6.47
CA ASP A 217 23.73 4.73 -6.14
C ASP A 217 23.00 5.58 -7.19
N GLU A 218 22.86 6.88 -6.94
CA GLU A 218 22.10 7.80 -7.77
C GLU A 218 22.52 7.84 -9.26
N HIS A 219 23.77 7.50 -9.57
CA HIS A 219 24.31 7.44 -10.93
C HIS A 219 24.23 6.02 -11.52
N HIS A 220 24.17 4.99 -10.68
CA HIS A 220 24.12 3.58 -11.06
C HIS A 220 22.83 2.91 -10.55
N PRO A 221 21.67 3.18 -11.19
CA PRO A 221 20.40 2.57 -10.80
C PRO A 221 20.44 1.04 -10.99
N PRO A 222 19.81 0.26 -10.09
CA PRO A 222 19.89 -1.19 -10.16
C PRO A 222 19.12 -1.73 -11.37
N ILE A 223 19.75 -2.57 -12.18
CA ILE A 223 19.08 -3.28 -13.29
C ILE A 223 18.69 -4.67 -12.80
N LEU A 224 17.39 -4.95 -12.68
CA LEU A 224 16.94 -6.23 -12.16
C LEU A 224 17.04 -7.34 -13.21
N PRO A 225 17.25 -8.62 -12.79
CA PRO A 225 17.29 -9.75 -13.71
C PRO A 225 16.01 -9.87 -14.54
N VAL A 226 16.17 -10.24 -15.82
CA VAL A 226 15.04 -10.42 -16.75
C VAL A 226 14.12 -11.50 -16.21
N ARG A 227 12.83 -11.16 -16.10
CA ARG A 227 11.77 -12.14 -15.87
C ARG A 227 11.02 -12.35 -17.17
N ALA A 228 10.82 -13.61 -17.56
CA ALA A 228 9.99 -13.92 -18.72
C ALA A 228 8.59 -13.35 -18.48
N GLN A 229 8.11 -12.56 -19.45
CA GLN A 229 6.72 -12.12 -19.45
C GLN A 229 5.88 -13.32 -19.86
N LEU A 230 5.28 -13.96 -18.87
CA LEU A 230 4.30 -15.02 -19.11
C LEU A 230 3.01 -14.37 -19.62
N PRO A 231 2.30 -15.00 -20.56
CA PRO A 231 0.97 -14.54 -20.94
C PRO A 231 0.09 -14.47 -19.68
N MET A 232 -0.71 -13.40 -19.58
CA MET A 232 -1.65 -13.26 -18.47
C MET A 232 -2.68 -14.39 -18.59
N GLN A 233 -2.53 -15.40 -17.73
CA GLN A 233 -3.47 -16.50 -17.61
C GLN A 233 -3.94 -16.59 -16.16
N LEU A 234 -5.16 -16.11 -15.93
CA LEU A 234 -5.78 -16.15 -14.62
C LEU A 234 -6.44 -17.51 -14.42
N SER A 235 -5.77 -18.39 -13.67
CA SER A 235 -6.28 -19.73 -13.37
C SER A 235 -5.74 -20.24 -12.04
N GLY A 236 -6.44 -21.22 -11.44
CA GLY A 236 -6.03 -21.83 -10.18
C GLY A 236 -6.33 -20.95 -8.96
N SER A 237 -5.65 -21.27 -7.86
CA SER A 237 -5.91 -20.68 -6.54
C SER A 237 -4.82 -19.69 -6.14
N TRP A 238 -5.22 -18.54 -5.60
CA TRP A 238 -4.34 -17.43 -5.24
C TRP A 238 -4.64 -16.99 -3.81
N VAL A 239 -3.62 -16.91 -2.97
CA VAL A 239 -3.74 -16.57 -1.54
C VAL A 239 -2.91 -15.33 -1.20
N SER A 240 -3.41 -14.52 -0.29
CA SER A 240 -2.57 -13.55 0.42
C SER A 240 -1.52 -14.29 1.23
N THR A 241 -0.26 -13.92 1.04
CA THR A 241 0.87 -14.50 1.78
C THR A 241 1.03 -13.91 3.18
N HIS A 242 0.45 -12.73 3.40
CA HIS A 242 0.52 -11.95 4.63
C HIS A 242 -0.82 -11.26 4.88
N CYS A 243 -1.01 -10.76 6.10
CA CYS A 243 -2.14 -9.91 6.45
C CYS A 243 -2.05 -8.59 5.66
N GLU A 244 -3.02 -8.33 4.78
CA GLU A 244 -3.06 -7.12 3.97
C GLU A 244 -3.63 -5.96 4.78
N VAL A 245 -3.00 -4.80 4.70
CA VAL A 245 -3.50 -3.56 5.32
C VAL A 245 -4.19 -2.72 4.25
N ARG A 246 -5.44 -2.34 4.51
CA ARG A 246 -6.22 -1.44 3.65
C ARG A 246 -6.33 -0.05 4.28
N PRO A 247 -6.56 0.99 3.47
CA PRO A 247 -6.92 2.31 3.98
C PRO A 247 -8.10 2.21 4.96
N ALA A 248 -8.13 3.10 5.95
CA ALA A 248 -9.11 3.09 7.05
C ALA A 248 -9.05 1.86 7.99
N VAL A 249 -7.84 1.29 8.19
CA VAL A 249 -7.55 0.35 9.30
C VAL A 249 -8.30 -0.98 9.18
N LEU A 250 -8.54 -1.45 7.96
CA LEU A 250 -9.07 -2.79 7.73
C LEU A 250 -7.92 -3.73 7.39
N PHE A 251 -7.87 -4.85 8.11
CA PHE A 251 -6.94 -5.94 7.84
C PHE A 251 -7.67 -7.06 7.13
N LEU A 252 -7.08 -7.62 6.08
CA LEU A 252 -7.72 -8.73 5.39
C LEU A 252 -6.74 -9.73 4.80
N THR A 253 -7.23 -10.95 4.60
CA THR A 253 -6.62 -11.92 3.69
C THR A 253 -7.60 -12.28 2.60
N ARG A 254 -7.08 -12.55 1.40
CA ARG A 254 -7.84 -12.88 0.20
C ARG A 254 -7.48 -14.27 -0.28
N TYR A 255 -8.50 -14.96 -0.75
CA TYR A 255 -8.35 -16.22 -1.44
C TYR A 255 -9.20 -16.18 -2.71
N PHE A 256 -8.57 -16.30 -3.86
CA PHE A 256 -9.25 -16.33 -5.14
C PHE A 256 -9.09 -17.68 -5.80
N ILE A 257 -10.13 -18.10 -6.50
CA ILE A 257 -10.09 -19.25 -7.41
C ILE A 257 -10.52 -18.73 -8.78
N PHE A 258 -9.70 -18.97 -9.79
CA PHE A 258 -9.99 -18.62 -11.18
C PHE A 258 -10.07 -19.87 -12.04
N HIS A 259 -11.15 -19.94 -12.83
CA HIS A 259 -11.39 -21.02 -13.77
C HIS A 259 -11.20 -20.47 -15.19
N GLY A 260 -10.02 -20.70 -15.75
CA GLY A 260 -9.62 -20.11 -17.04
C GLY A 260 -10.51 -20.52 -18.22
N ASN A 261 -11.03 -21.75 -18.23
CA ASN A 261 -11.77 -22.29 -19.39
C ASN A 261 -13.13 -21.61 -19.61
N ASN A 262 -13.85 -21.31 -18.53
CA ASN A 262 -15.18 -20.72 -18.54
C ASN A 262 -15.20 -19.28 -18.02
N HIS A 263 -14.03 -18.72 -17.73
CA HIS A 263 -13.83 -17.38 -17.19
C HIS A 263 -14.69 -17.09 -15.95
N THR A 264 -14.79 -18.07 -15.03
CA THR A 264 -15.46 -17.88 -13.75
C THR A 264 -14.45 -17.66 -12.63
N TRP A 265 -14.88 -16.96 -11.59
CA TRP A 265 -14.06 -16.70 -10.43
C TRP A 265 -14.86 -16.83 -9.13
N GLU A 266 -14.14 -17.17 -8.07
CA GLU A 266 -14.60 -17.09 -6.69
C GLU A 266 -13.58 -16.29 -5.89
N GLY A 267 -14.06 -15.49 -4.95
CA GLY A 267 -13.24 -14.67 -4.08
C GLY A 267 -13.76 -14.71 -2.65
N TYR A 268 -12.86 -14.98 -1.73
CA TYR A 268 -13.09 -14.99 -0.30
C TYR A 268 -12.22 -13.89 0.31
N TYR A 269 -12.85 -12.98 1.04
CA TYR A 269 -12.21 -11.87 1.73
C TYR A 269 -12.45 -12.04 3.22
N TYR A 270 -11.42 -12.38 3.96
CA TYR A 270 -11.48 -12.53 5.41
C TYR A 270 -11.01 -11.23 6.04
N HIS A 271 -11.87 -10.55 6.79
CA HIS A 271 -11.54 -9.29 7.45
C HIS A 271 -11.22 -9.53 8.92
N TYR A 272 -10.31 -8.71 9.45
CA TYR A 272 -9.80 -8.80 10.81
C TYR A 272 -9.67 -7.42 11.44
N SER A 273 -9.69 -7.40 12.77
CA SER A 273 -9.52 -6.18 13.57
C SER A 273 -8.08 -5.90 14.00
N ASP A 274 -7.17 -6.86 13.76
CA ASP A 274 -5.77 -6.79 14.17
C ASP A 274 -4.80 -7.02 13.00
N PRO A 275 -3.60 -6.42 13.05
CA PRO A 275 -2.63 -6.48 11.96
C PRO A 275 -1.95 -7.85 11.78
N LEU A 276 -2.21 -8.81 12.66
CA LEU A 276 -1.72 -10.18 12.52
C LEU A 276 -2.80 -11.11 11.98
N CYS A 277 -3.98 -10.59 11.63
CA CYS A 277 -5.11 -11.34 11.11
C CYS A 277 -5.50 -12.53 12.03
N LYS A 278 -5.61 -12.28 13.34
CA LYS A 278 -5.97 -13.27 14.37
C LYS A 278 -7.40 -13.15 14.88
N GLN A 279 -8.00 -11.97 14.78
CA GLN A 279 -9.31 -11.62 15.30
C GLN A 279 -10.25 -11.33 14.13
N PRO A 280 -10.95 -12.34 13.60
CA PRO A 280 -11.83 -12.18 12.45
C PRO A 280 -13.04 -11.31 12.81
N THR A 281 -13.46 -10.46 11.87
CA THR A 281 -14.62 -9.56 12.05
C THR A 281 -15.79 -9.92 11.15
N PHE A 282 -15.54 -10.11 9.86
CA PHE A 282 -16.50 -10.62 8.89
C PHE A 282 -15.80 -11.25 7.69
N THR A 283 -16.52 -12.10 6.96
CA THR A 283 -16.05 -12.64 5.69
C THR A 283 -16.98 -12.21 4.57
N ILE A 284 -16.42 -11.99 3.39
CA ILE A 284 -17.16 -11.77 2.15
C ILE A 284 -16.81 -12.89 1.19
N TYR A 285 -17.82 -13.56 0.68
CA TYR A 285 -17.71 -14.44 -0.48
C TYR A 285 -18.34 -13.74 -1.68
N ALA A 286 -17.67 -13.78 -2.82
CA ALA A 286 -18.24 -13.33 -4.08
C ALA A 286 -17.81 -14.27 -5.21
N SER A 287 -18.67 -14.48 -6.18
CA SER A 287 -18.34 -15.24 -7.39
C SER A 287 -19.03 -14.67 -8.61
N GLY A 288 -18.52 -15.05 -9.78
CA GLY A 288 -19.15 -14.73 -11.06
C GLY A 288 -18.21 -14.92 -12.23
N HIS A 289 -18.28 -14.01 -13.20
CA HIS A 289 -17.53 -14.10 -14.46
C HIS A 289 -16.55 -12.94 -14.62
N TYR A 290 -15.50 -13.15 -15.40
CA TYR A 290 -14.57 -12.09 -15.79
C TYR A 290 -14.34 -12.08 -17.30
N THR A 291 -13.97 -10.92 -17.84
CA THR A 291 -13.66 -10.80 -19.28
C THR A 291 -12.28 -11.36 -19.60
N GLN A 292 -11.99 -11.64 -20.89
CA GLN A 292 -10.67 -12.11 -21.33
C GLN A 292 -9.52 -11.13 -21.00
N GLY A 293 -9.87 -9.86 -20.78
CA GLY A 293 -8.95 -8.78 -20.41
C GLY A 293 -8.29 -8.11 -21.62
N ILE A 294 -7.96 -6.83 -21.47
CA ILE A 294 -7.25 -6.04 -22.49
C ILE A 294 -5.99 -5.39 -21.89
N PRO A 295 -4.93 -5.13 -22.68
CA PRO A 295 -3.77 -4.41 -22.18
C PRO A 295 -4.16 -3.05 -21.57
N SER A 296 -3.62 -2.74 -20.38
CA SER A 296 -3.91 -1.47 -19.73
C SER A 296 -3.23 -0.31 -20.45
N SER A 297 -4.00 0.75 -20.72
CA SER A 297 -3.47 2.03 -21.22
C SER A 297 -2.82 2.87 -20.13
N LYS A 298 -3.11 2.58 -18.86
CA LYS A 298 -2.54 3.28 -17.69
C LYS A 298 -1.28 2.58 -17.20
N VAL A 299 -1.36 1.29 -16.90
CA VAL A 299 -0.25 0.55 -16.28
C VAL A 299 0.42 -0.36 -17.31
N ARG A 300 1.62 -0.01 -17.76
CA ARG A 300 2.40 -0.84 -18.70
C ARG A 300 2.63 -2.23 -18.13
N GLY A 301 2.32 -3.27 -18.91
CA GLY A 301 2.39 -4.67 -18.47
C GLY A 301 1.20 -5.14 -17.65
N GLY A 302 0.23 -4.26 -17.34
CA GLY A 302 -1.02 -4.62 -16.71
C GLY A 302 -2.08 -5.07 -17.73
N THR A 303 -3.08 -5.81 -17.24
CA THR A 303 -4.25 -6.21 -18.02
C THR A 303 -5.51 -5.78 -17.27
N GLU A 304 -6.38 -5.05 -17.95
CA GLU A 304 -7.68 -4.61 -17.43
C GLU A 304 -8.68 -5.73 -17.61
N LEU A 305 -9.26 -6.22 -16.52
CA LEU A 305 -10.34 -7.21 -16.52
C LEU A 305 -11.60 -6.58 -15.93
N ALA A 306 -12.76 -6.92 -16.48
CA ALA A 306 -14.05 -6.56 -15.89
C ALA A 306 -14.62 -7.78 -15.17
N PHE A 307 -14.88 -7.64 -13.87
CA PHE A 307 -15.48 -8.67 -13.04
C PHE A 307 -16.98 -8.41 -12.89
N LYS A 308 -17.80 -9.38 -13.29
CA LYS A 308 -19.24 -9.41 -13.02
C LYS A 308 -19.48 -10.34 -11.85
N VAL A 309 -20.03 -9.78 -10.76
CA VAL A 309 -20.48 -10.56 -9.60
C VAL A 309 -21.87 -11.14 -9.92
N THR A 310 -22.05 -12.44 -9.73
CA THR A 310 -23.33 -13.13 -9.86
C THR A 310 -23.85 -13.65 -8.52
N GLN A 311 -22.97 -13.84 -7.55
CA GLN A 311 -23.33 -14.20 -6.18
C GLN A 311 -22.45 -13.46 -5.20
N ALA A 312 -23.03 -12.98 -4.10
CA ALA A 312 -22.28 -12.46 -2.97
C ALA A 312 -22.92 -12.85 -1.64
N ARG A 313 -22.08 -13.09 -0.64
CA ARG A 313 -22.50 -13.46 0.71
C ARG A 313 -21.60 -12.76 1.72
N VAL A 314 -22.16 -12.34 2.84
CA VAL A 314 -21.39 -11.78 3.96
C VAL A 314 -21.68 -12.59 5.21
N THR A 315 -20.64 -12.92 5.97
CA THR A 315 -20.77 -13.65 7.25
C THR A 315 -20.13 -12.83 8.38
N PRO A 316 -20.91 -12.32 9.34
CA PRO A 316 -20.36 -11.67 10.53
C PRO A 316 -19.66 -12.71 11.42
N MET A 317 -18.45 -12.41 11.89
CA MET A 317 -17.63 -13.33 12.70
C MET A 317 -17.49 -12.89 14.16
N ASP A 318 -17.99 -11.71 14.52
CA ASP A 318 -18.01 -11.20 15.88
C ASP A 318 -19.31 -10.44 16.18
N GLN A 319 -19.65 -10.34 17.47
CA GLN A 319 -20.91 -9.75 17.91
C GLN A 319 -21.00 -8.24 17.65
N VAL A 320 -19.89 -7.51 17.71
CA VAL A 320 -19.85 -6.06 17.43
C VAL A 320 -20.22 -5.82 15.97
N THR A 321 -19.69 -6.62 15.05
CA THR A 321 -20.04 -6.55 13.62
C THR A 321 -21.50 -6.91 13.37
N VAL A 322 -22.07 -7.91 14.07
CA VAL A 322 -23.51 -8.21 13.99
C VAL A 322 -24.37 -7.02 14.41
N MET A 323 -24.07 -6.42 15.56
CA MET A 323 -24.81 -5.24 16.05
C MET A 323 -24.70 -4.07 15.06
N MET A 324 -23.51 -3.85 14.52
CA MET A 324 -23.26 -2.81 13.52
C MET A 324 -24.11 -3.02 12.26
N LEU A 325 -24.07 -4.23 11.67
CA LEU A 325 -24.83 -4.55 10.46
C LEU A 325 -26.35 -4.49 10.69
N ASN A 326 -26.82 -4.85 11.89
CA ASN A 326 -28.23 -4.71 12.25
C ASN A 326 -28.67 -3.26 12.47
N SER A 327 -27.73 -2.33 12.65
CA SER A 327 -27.99 -0.88 12.80
C SER A 327 -27.89 -0.11 11.48
N SER A 328 -27.59 -0.78 10.36
CA SER A 328 -27.38 -0.10 9.09
C SER A 328 -28.69 0.35 8.43
N GLU A 329 -28.61 1.47 7.71
CA GLU A 329 -29.76 2.04 7.00
C GLU A 329 -30.24 1.13 5.85
N PRO A 330 -31.54 1.17 5.51
CA PRO A 330 -32.07 0.47 4.34
C PRO A 330 -31.34 0.88 3.05
N GLY A 331 -30.93 -0.10 2.24
CA GLY A 331 -30.16 0.15 0.99
C GLY A 331 -28.64 0.16 1.16
N SER A 332 -28.13 -0.03 2.38
CA SER A 332 -26.71 -0.31 2.65
C SER A 332 -26.35 -1.77 2.35
N CYS A 333 -25.11 -2.16 2.66
CA CYS A 333 -24.71 -3.57 2.68
C CYS A 333 -25.42 -4.33 3.82
N GLY A 334 -26.71 -4.62 3.65
CA GLY A 334 -27.50 -5.41 4.59
C GLY A 334 -28.98 -5.06 4.65
N LEU A 335 -29.77 -6.07 5.04
CA LEU A 335 -31.14 -5.88 5.48
C LEU A 335 -31.10 -5.66 7.00
N THR A 336 -31.66 -4.55 7.47
CA THR A 336 -31.71 -4.20 8.90
C THR A 336 -32.31 -5.37 9.69
N SER A 337 -31.74 -5.68 10.86
CA SER A 337 -32.20 -6.73 11.80
C SER A 337 -32.17 -8.19 11.31
N SER A 338 -31.59 -8.50 10.13
CA SER A 338 -31.51 -9.89 9.62
C SER A 338 -30.18 -10.60 9.90
N TRP A 339 -29.21 -9.92 10.53
CA TRP A 339 -27.86 -10.45 10.69
C TRP A 339 -27.72 -11.25 11.97
N SER A 340 -27.04 -12.38 11.86
CA SER A 340 -26.75 -13.28 12.97
C SER A 340 -25.27 -13.67 12.97
N HIS A 341 -24.74 -13.89 14.17
CA HIS A 341 -23.35 -14.30 14.33
C HIS A 341 -23.08 -15.59 13.55
N SER A 342 -21.98 -15.64 12.81
CA SER A 342 -21.49 -16.79 12.04
C SER A 342 -22.45 -17.37 11.00
N LEU A 343 -23.54 -16.67 10.67
CA LEU A 343 -24.49 -17.11 9.65
C LEU A 343 -24.32 -16.27 8.37
N PRO A 344 -24.15 -16.91 7.20
CA PRO A 344 -24.00 -16.20 5.94
C PRO A 344 -25.35 -15.59 5.52
N ALA A 345 -25.33 -14.31 5.15
CA ALA A 345 -26.46 -13.62 4.53
C ALA A 345 -26.19 -13.40 3.03
N ASP A 346 -27.20 -13.61 2.19
CA ASP A 346 -27.12 -13.31 0.76
C ASP A 346 -27.19 -11.80 0.53
N THR A 347 -26.15 -11.25 -0.10
CA THR A 347 -26.03 -9.83 -0.41
C THR A 347 -25.89 -9.60 -1.91
N THR A 348 -26.30 -10.55 -2.76
CA THR A 348 -26.07 -10.51 -4.21
C THR A 348 -26.62 -9.24 -4.87
N LEU A 349 -27.83 -8.79 -4.48
CA LEU A 349 -28.42 -7.56 -5.02
C LEU A 349 -27.69 -6.27 -4.57
N ALA A 350 -27.01 -6.33 -3.42
CA ALA A 350 -26.20 -5.24 -2.87
C ALA A 350 -24.69 -5.49 -3.06
N ALA A 351 -24.28 -6.46 -3.89
CA ALA A 351 -22.92 -6.97 -3.92
C ALA A 351 -21.89 -5.88 -4.24
N LEU A 352 -22.19 -5.02 -5.22
CA LEU A 352 -21.31 -3.90 -5.59
C LEU A 352 -21.19 -2.87 -4.46
N LEU A 353 -22.26 -2.63 -3.68
CA LEU A 353 -22.24 -1.73 -2.53
C LEU A 353 -21.44 -2.35 -1.38
N CYS A 354 -21.68 -3.62 -1.06
CA CYS A 354 -20.91 -4.37 -0.07
C CYS A 354 -19.41 -4.43 -0.40
N LEU A 355 -19.08 -4.74 -1.65
CA LEU A 355 -17.70 -4.83 -2.10
C LEU A 355 -17.04 -3.46 -2.17
N SER A 356 -17.73 -2.42 -2.64
CA SER A 356 -17.17 -1.05 -2.70
C SER A 356 -17.02 -0.42 -1.32
N GLN A 357 -18.03 -0.50 -0.45
CA GLN A 357 -17.97 0.01 0.92
C GLN A 357 -16.88 -0.69 1.76
N CYS A 358 -16.55 -1.95 1.46
CA CYS A 358 -15.43 -2.65 2.09
C CYS A 358 -14.08 -2.41 1.40
N SER A 359 -14.06 -1.90 0.16
CA SER A 359 -12.84 -1.78 -0.66
C SER A 359 -12.32 -0.35 -0.83
N THR A 360 -13.17 0.67 -0.84
CA THR A 360 -12.81 2.06 -1.15
C THR A 360 -12.84 2.95 0.08
N GLY A 361 -11.68 3.12 0.71
CA GLY A 361 -11.38 4.33 1.48
C GLY A 361 -11.03 5.53 0.59
N LEU A 362 -11.75 5.76 -0.53
CA LEU A 362 -11.43 6.84 -1.49
C LEU A 362 -12.67 7.40 -2.19
N ARG A 363 -13.31 8.39 -1.56
CA ARG A 363 -13.53 9.76 -2.09
C ARG A 363 -14.08 10.63 -0.96
N PHE A 364 -13.53 11.85 -0.82
CA PHE A 364 -14.07 12.91 0.01
C PHE A 364 -15.56 13.11 -0.33
N GLY A 365 -16.42 12.90 0.66
CA GLY A 365 -17.87 12.83 0.49
C GLY A 365 -18.46 11.59 1.16
N THR A 366 -18.57 11.65 2.49
CA THR A 366 -19.40 10.76 3.31
C THR A 366 -19.21 9.24 3.14
N CYS A 367 -18.18 8.71 3.79
CA CYS A 367 -18.25 7.36 4.34
C CYS A 367 -19.08 7.45 5.64
N GLN A 368 -20.41 7.46 5.56
CA GLN A 368 -21.25 7.68 6.74
C GLN A 368 -21.36 6.46 7.68
N LEU A 369 -20.65 5.36 7.43
CA LEU A 369 -20.80 4.13 8.23
C LEU A 369 -19.52 3.59 8.88
N TRP A 370 -18.40 4.33 8.91
CA TRP A 370 -17.21 3.88 9.66
C TRP A 370 -16.53 4.88 10.64
N PRO A 371 -16.82 6.19 10.74
CA PRO A 371 -16.11 7.03 11.70
C PRO A 371 -16.79 7.22 13.08
N ARG A 372 -18.02 6.73 13.34
CA ARG A 372 -18.69 6.99 14.64
C ARG A 372 -18.61 5.87 15.69
N VAL A 373 -18.34 4.62 15.32
CA VAL A 373 -18.33 3.51 16.30
C VAL A 373 -16.94 3.28 16.92
N ALA A 374 -15.86 3.57 16.20
CA ALA A 374 -14.50 3.46 16.74
C ALA A 374 -14.21 4.49 17.87
N ALA A 375 -14.87 5.65 17.85
CA ALA A 375 -14.71 6.67 18.90
C ALA A 375 -15.37 6.26 20.23
N HIS A 376 -16.45 5.46 20.20
CA HIS A 376 -17.14 5.04 21.42
C HIS A 376 -16.53 3.80 22.09
N LEU A 377 -15.73 3.00 21.38
CA LEU A 377 -15.07 1.82 21.95
C LEU A 377 -13.75 2.13 22.69
N VAL A 378 -13.30 3.39 22.72
CA VAL A 378 -12.03 3.81 23.36
C VAL A 378 -12.24 4.60 24.67
N GLN A 379 -13.48 4.96 25.02
CA GLN A 379 -13.80 5.67 26.27
C GLN A 379 -14.70 4.84 27.19
N GLN A 380 -14.14 3.83 27.84
CA GLN A 380 -14.66 3.39 29.14
C GLN A 380 -13.52 3.02 30.10
N PRO A 381 -13.08 3.95 30.95
CA PRO A 381 -12.71 3.63 32.32
C PRO A 381 -13.95 3.70 33.21
N GLN A 382 -14.07 2.71 34.08
CA GLN A 382 -15.14 2.53 35.06
C GLN A 382 -15.29 3.75 36.01
N ALA A 383 -16.54 4.09 36.36
CA ALA A 383 -16.87 4.69 37.66
C ALA A 383 -18.29 4.30 38.09
N LEU A 384 -18.41 3.79 39.31
CA LEU A 384 -19.63 3.38 40.04
C LEU A 384 -20.40 4.61 40.60
N PRO A 385 -21.64 4.43 41.13
CA PRO A 385 -22.70 5.43 41.05
C PRO A 385 -22.76 6.40 42.24
N GLY A 386 -23.20 7.63 41.98
CA GLY A 386 -23.50 8.66 42.97
C GLY A 386 -24.86 9.32 42.69
N ASN A 387 -25.67 9.42 43.75
CA ASN A 387 -27.10 9.75 43.78
C ASN A 387 -27.52 11.18 43.38
N ARG A 388 -28.76 11.24 42.86
CA ARG A 388 -29.87 12.22 43.06
C ARG A 388 -29.61 13.73 43.01
N HIS A 389 -30.32 14.42 42.11
CA HIS A 389 -31.55 15.21 42.39
C HIS A 389 -31.95 16.01 41.12
N SER A 390 -33.05 15.63 40.45
CA SER A 390 -34.35 16.34 40.38
C SER A 390 -34.30 17.82 39.96
N HIS A 391 -34.70 18.11 38.71
CA HIS A 391 -35.87 18.94 38.36
C HIS A 391 -35.96 19.19 36.83
N SER A 392 -37.12 18.86 36.28
CA SER A 392 -37.69 19.21 34.96
C SER A 392 -38.39 20.59 35.01
N PRO A 393 -39.07 21.11 33.96
CA PRO A 393 -38.79 21.18 32.50
C PRO A 393 -39.19 22.56 31.86
N CYS A 394 -39.26 22.61 30.51
CA CYS A 394 -40.01 23.53 29.60
C CYS A 394 -39.30 24.75 28.98
N THR A 395 -39.16 24.77 27.64
CA THR A 395 -39.85 25.58 26.57
C THR A 395 -38.80 26.46 25.88
N GLU A 396 -38.73 26.70 24.57
CA GLU A 396 -39.67 26.59 23.42
C GLU A 396 -39.14 25.71 22.28
#